data_AF-A0A3D2ELX1-F1
#
_entry.id   AF-A0A3D2ELX1-F1
#
_cell.length_a   1.000
_cell.length_b   1.000
_cell.length_c   1.000
_cell.angle_alpha   90.00
_cell.angle_beta   90.00
_cell.angle_gamma   90.00
#
_symmetry.space_group_name_H-M   'P 1'
#
loop_
_entity.id
_entity.type
_entity.pdbx_description
1 polymer ?
#
loop_
_entity_poly.entity_id
_entity_poly.type
_entity_poly.pdbx_seq_one_letter_code
_entity_poly.pdbx_strand_id
1 'polypeptide(L)'
;ALEADVDEYFQAAGLHPARATLLAKDIVNKVHDFGLADDLGLSAEDGDAAVLGKLDGFLCDLKDLQIRDGLHIFGAAPQGPQRRDLLLALARPGFSDHPSYIDALAQAEGISAPLLSLDPGQALSVDGIDGRRTVADHIEALEQRAQAILGGDAPAPNETAAALFSAIETVIAPLIDASATRELSASLQGLDGRFVPPGPSGAPTRARLDVLPTGRNFFSVDTRAVPTQAAWRLGWKSASLLVERYAQDQGDWPRRMLLSCWGTANMRTGGEDIAQALALLGVKPQWDTTSGRVTGFEVLPLDVLNRPRVDVTLRVSGFFRDAFPGLMDLFDAAVKAVAALDETAGET
;
A
#
# COMPACT_ATOMS: atom_id res chain seq x y z
N ALA A 1 -24.22 0.08 8.48
CA ALA A 1 -25.59 -0.34 8.10
C ALA A 1 -25.50 -1.46 7.07
N LEU A 2 -24.99 -1.17 5.86
CA LEU A 2 -24.79 -2.18 4.82
C LEU A 2 -23.88 -3.34 5.26
N GLU A 3 -22.83 -3.05 6.01
CA GLU A 3 -21.96 -4.05 6.65
C GLU A 3 -22.72 -5.01 7.57
N ALA A 4 -23.54 -4.49 8.48
CA ALA A 4 -24.35 -5.31 9.38
C ALA A 4 -25.36 -6.18 8.62
N ASP A 5 -25.91 -5.68 7.50
CA ASP A 5 -26.79 -6.47 6.62
C ASP A 5 -26.01 -7.63 5.97
N VAL A 6 -24.77 -7.39 5.54
CA VAL A 6 -23.88 -8.41 4.97
C VAL A 6 -23.50 -9.46 6.03
N ASP A 7 -23.13 -9.04 7.24
CA ASP A 7 -22.87 -9.95 8.36
C ASP A 7 -24.10 -10.84 8.67
N GLU A 8 -25.29 -10.25 8.73
CA GLU A 8 -26.54 -10.98 8.95
C GLU A 8 -26.81 -11.97 7.81
N TYR A 9 -26.56 -11.57 6.55
CA TYR A 9 -26.68 -12.43 5.39
C TYR A 9 -25.81 -13.68 5.52
N PHE A 10 -24.53 -13.53 5.86
CA PHE A 10 -23.62 -14.67 5.99
C PHE A 10 -23.94 -15.57 7.19
N GLN A 11 -24.44 -15.01 8.30
CA GLN A 11 -24.97 -15.81 9.41
C GLN A 11 -26.22 -16.60 8.99
N ALA A 12 -27.12 -15.98 8.22
CA ALA A 12 -28.35 -16.61 7.74
C ALA A 12 -28.10 -17.64 6.63
N ALA A 13 -27.08 -17.48 5.79
CA ALA A 13 -26.78 -18.37 4.67
C ALA A 13 -26.55 -19.83 5.11
N GLY A 14 -25.95 -20.03 6.29
CA GLY A 14 -25.72 -21.37 6.85
C GLY A 14 -26.92 -21.97 7.62
N LEU A 15 -27.80 -21.13 8.18
CA LEU A 15 -28.83 -21.55 9.14
C LEU A 15 -30.27 -21.45 8.60
N HIS A 16 -30.55 -20.45 7.76
CA HIS A 16 -31.89 -20.09 7.28
C HIS A 16 -31.87 -19.60 5.81
N PRO A 17 -31.86 -20.53 4.83
CA PRO A 17 -31.72 -20.19 3.41
C PRO A 17 -32.78 -19.21 2.87
N ALA A 18 -34.03 -19.32 3.34
CA ALA A 18 -35.10 -18.42 2.93
C ALA A 18 -34.89 -16.96 3.39
N ARG A 19 -34.29 -16.78 4.59
CA ARG A 19 -33.95 -15.46 5.12
C ARG A 19 -32.76 -14.86 4.37
N ALA A 20 -31.75 -15.68 4.06
CA ALA A 20 -30.60 -15.26 3.27
C ALA A 20 -31.00 -14.72 1.89
N THR A 21 -31.98 -15.34 1.21
CA THR A 21 -32.50 -14.83 -0.07
C THR A 21 -33.19 -13.47 0.05
N LEU A 22 -33.91 -13.21 1.15
CA LEU A 22 -34.53 -11.91 1.37
C LEU A 22 -33.47 -10.83 1.66
N LEU A 23 -32.52 -11.14 2.54
CA LEU A 23 -31.40 -10.24 2.86
C LEU A 23 -30.56 -9.92 1.63
N ALA A 24 -30.27 -10.90 0.78
CA ALA A 24 -29.55 -10.70 -0.48
C ALA A 24 -30.24 -9.64 -1.36
N LYS A 25 -31.56 -9.75 -1.54
CA LYS A 25 -32.34 -8.77 -2.32
C LYS A 25 -32.33 -7.38 -1.70
N ASP A 26 -32.48 -7.31 -0.38
CA ASP A 26 -32.46 -6.03 0.34
C ASP A 26 -31.09 -5.35 0.24
N ILE A 27 -30.00 -6.13 0.33
CA ILE A 27 -28.63 -5.62 0.14
C ILE A 27 -28.43 -5.12 -1.29
N VAL A 28 -28.83 -5.91 -2.30
CA VAL A 28 -28.74 -5.51 -3.73
C VAL A 28 -29.49 -4.21 -3.98
N ASN A 29 -30.72 -4.08 -3.48
CA ASN A 29 -31.51 -2.85 -3.60
C ASN A 29 -30.78 -1.66 -2.95
N LYS A 30 -30.25 -1.83 -1.74
CA LYS A 30 -29.47 -0.79 -1.04
C LYS A 30 -28.21 -0.39 -1.81
N VAL A 31 -27.50 -1.34 -2.43
CA VAL A 31 -26.31 -1.07 -3.26
C VAL A 31 -26.68 -0.17 -4.45
N HIS A 32 -27.80 -0.45 -5.12
CA HIS A 32 -28.29 0.39 -6.21
C HIS A 32 -28.78 1.76 -5.72
N ASP A 33 -29.52 1.80 -4.61
CA ASP A 33 -30.04 3.05 -4.04
C ASP A 33 -28.91 3.98 -3.57
N PHE A 34 -27.80 3.43 -3.06
CA PHE A 34 -26.62 4.20 -2.66
C PHE A 34 -25.70 4.57 -3.83
N GLY A 35 -25.99 4.12 -5.05
CA GLY A 35 -25.15 4.38 -6.22
C GLY A 35 -23.81 3.61 -6.21
N LEU A 36 -23.65 2.61 -5.35
CA LEU A 36 -22.43 1.82 -5.23
C LEU A 36 -22.24 0.83 -6.39
N ALA A 37 -23.26 0.65 -7.23
CA ALA A 37 -23.20 -0.26 -8.37
C ALA A 37 -22.06 0.10 -9.35
N ASP A 38 -21.86 1.39 -9.60
CA ASP A 38 -20.79 1.87 -10.50
C ASP A 38 -19.41 1.70 -9.84
N ASP A 39 -19.29 2.00 -8.53
CA ASP A 39 -18.04 1.85 -7.77
C ASP A 39 -17.57 0.39 -7.69
N LEU A 40 -18.52 -0.55 -7.62
CA LEU A 40 -18.26 -1.99 -7.63
C LEU A 40 -18.03 -2.55 -9.04
N GLY A 41 -18.17 -1.72 -10.09
CA GLY A 41 -18.10 -2.16 -11.48
C GLY A 41 -19.13 -3.25 -11.80
N LEU A 42 -20.36 -3.08 -11.30
CA LEU A 42 -21.46 -4.00 -11.53
C LEU A 42 -22.13 -3.71 -12.87
N SER A 43 -22.30 -4.75 -13.69
CA SER A 43 -23.12 -4.67 -14.90
C SER A 43 -24.60 -4.93 -14.57
N ALA A 44 -25.52 -4.50 -15.43
CA ALA A 44 -26.95 -4.82 -15.27
C ALA A 44 -27.26 -6.33 -15.41
N GLU A 45 -26.28 -7.12 -15.87
CA GLU A 45 -26.38 -8.56 -16.04
C GLU A 45 -25.74 -9.35 -14.87
N ASP A 46 -25.06 -8.66 -13.95
CA ASP A 46 -24.44 -9.28 -12.78
C ASP A 46 -25.54 -9.76 -11.82
N GLY A 47 -25.53 -11.06 -11.48
CA GLY A 47 -26.50 -11.62 -10.54
C GLY A 47 -26.23 -11.24 -9.09
N ASP A 48 -27.23 -11.40 -8.21
CA ASP A 48 -27.19 -11.04 -6.78
C ASP A 48 -25.93 -11.56 -6.04
N ALA A 49 -25.45 -12.76 -6.38
CA ALA A 49 -24.26 -13.33 -5.76
C ALA A 49 -22.97 -12.57 -6.11
N ALA A 50 -22.86 -12.04 -7.33
CA ALA A 50 -21.72 -11.23 -7.75
C ALA A 50 -21.73 -9.86 -7.07
N VAL A 51 -22.93 -9.27 -6.88
CA VAL A 51 -23.12 -8.03 -6.11
C VAL A 51 -22.63 -8.20 -4.68
N LEU A 52 -23.06 -9.27 -4.00
CA LEU A 52 -22.68 -9.54 -2.62
C LEU A 52 -21.18 -9.78 -2.46
N GLY A 53 -20.56 -10.55 -3.36
CA GLY A 53 -19.12 -10.81 -3.29
C GLY A 53 -18.27 -9.56 -3.54
N LYS A 54 -18.61 -8.77 -4.57
CA LYS A 54 -17.92 -7.49 -4.85
C LYS A 54 -18.11 -6.50 -3.70
N LEU A 55 -19.32 -6.44 -3.13
CA LEU A 55 -19.60 -5.56 -2.01
C LEU A 55 -18.80 -5.94 -0.76
N ASP A 56 -18.75 -7.23 -0.41
CA ASP A 56 -18.02 -7.71 0.77
C ASP A 56 -16.53 -7.37 0.68
N GLY A 57 -15.91 -7.59 -0.49
CA GLY A 57 -14.52 -7.19 -0.76
C GLY A 57 -14.31 -5.68 -0.65
N PHE A 58 -15.19 -4.88 -1.26
CA PHE A 58 -15.13 -3.42 -1.18
C PHE A 58 -15.25 -2.90 0.25
N LEU A 59 -16.14 -3.48 1.07
CA LEU A 59 -16.27 -3.13 2.48
C LEU A 59 -15.01 -3.50 3.27
N CYS A 60 -14.40 -4.65 2.99
CA CYS A 60 -13.13 -5.06 3.60
C CYS A 60 -11.99 -4.09 3.24
N ASP A 61 -11.90 -3.66 1.99
CA ASP A 61 -10.91 -2.66 1.55
C ASP A 61 -11.13 -1.30 2.21
N LEU A 62 -12.39 -0.88 2.33
CA LEU A 62 -12.75 0.39 2.96
C LEU A 62 -12.40 0.38 4.46
N LYS A 63 -12.62 -0.74 5.15
CA LYS A 63 -12.23 -0.93 6.56
C LYS A 63 -10.72 -0.81 6.76
N ASP A 64 -9.93 -1.39 5.85
CA ASP A 64 -8.47 -1.42 5.97
C ASP A 64 -7.80 -0.07 5.63
N LEU A 65 -8.54 0.84 4.99
CA LEU A 65 -8.03 2.10 4.49
C LEU A 65 -7.60 3.07 5.61
N GLN A 66 -6.30 3.40 5.64
CA GLN A 66 -5.80 4.46 6.51
C GLN A 66 -6.05 5.87 5.93
N ILE A 67 -6.93 6.61 6.59
CA ILE A 67 -7.21 8.02 6.25
C ILE A 67 -6.70 8.97 7.34
N ARG A 68 -6.55 10.25 6.97
CA ARG A 68 -6.13 11.30 7.90
C ARG A 68 -7.31 11.72 8.77
N ASP A 69 -7.15 11.64 10.08
CA ASP A 69 -8.13 12.13 11.07
C ASP A 69 -7.83 13.58 11.52
N GLY A 70 -7.71 14.48 10.54
CA GLY A 70 -7.47 15.90 10.78
C GLY A 70 -6.33 16.52 9.98
N LEU A 71 -5.94 17.73 10.37
CA LEU A 71 -4.90 18.53 9.72
C LEU A 71 -3.73 18.79 10.68
N HIS A 72 -2.53 18.83 10.13
CA HIS A 72 -1.34 19.22 10.88
C HIS A 72 -1.37 20.69 11.28
N ILE A 73 -1.02 20.99 12.52
CA ILE A 73 -0.76 22.36 13.00
C ILE A 73 0.73 22.49 13.24
N PHE A 74 1.37 23.40 12.52
CA PHE A 74 2.81 23.62 12.60
C PHE A 74 3.26 23.91 14.03
N GLY A 75 4.22 23.13 14.53
CA GLY A 75 4.75 23.27 15.88
C GLY A 75 3.89 22.67 17.00
N ALA A 76 2.81 21.96 16.68
CA ALA A 76 1.97 21.28 17.66
C ALA A 76 2.12 19.75 17.56
N ALA A 77 2.39 19.10 18.69
CA ALA A 77 2.37 17.63 18.75
C ALA A 77 0.92 17.14 18.85
N PRO A 78 0.57 16.01 18.20
CA PRO A 78 -0.73 15.39 18.39
C PRO A 78 -0.91 14.95 19.85
N GLN A 79 -2.16 14.93 20.34
CA GLN A 79 -2.48 14.57 21.72
C GLN A 79 -3.62 13.55 21.78
N GLY A 80 -3.76 12.86 22.90
CA GLY A 80 -4.88 11.93 23.14
C GLY A 80 -5.02 10.87 22.04
N PRO A 81 -6.24 10.62 21.53
CA PRO A 81 -6.49 9.64 20.46
C PRO A 81 -5.64 9.87 19.21
N GLN A 82 -5.47 11.11 18.76
CA GLN A 82 -4.66 11.42 17.57
C GLN A 82 -3.20 11.00 17.72
N ARG A 83 -2.64 11.15 18.94
CA ARG A 83 -1.26 10.70 19.22
C ARG A 83 -1.16 9.19 19.19
N ARG A 84 -2.09 8.51 19.87
CA ARG A 84 -2.17 7.04 19.92
C ARG A 84 -2.31 6.45 18.52
N ASP A 85 -3.24 6.97 17.73
CA ASP A 85 -3.56 6.41 16.41
C ASP A 85 -2.42 6.68 15.41
N LEU A 86 -1.73 7.84 15.52
CA LEU A 86 -0.52 8.09 14.76
C LEU A 86 0.62 7.12 15.14
N LEU A 87 0.81 6.82 16.43
CA LEU A 87 1.81 5.84 16.88
C LEU A 87 1.56 4.46 16.28
N LEU A 88 0.30 4.01 16.30
CA LEU A 88 -0.11 2.75 15.69
C LEU A 88 0.10 2.78 14.17
N ALA A 89 -0.34 3.85 13.49
CA ALA A 89 -0.14 3.97 12.04
C ALA A 89 1.35 3.89 11.62
N LEU A 90 2.26 4.44 12.44
CA LEU A 90 3.70 4.35 12.21
C LEU A 90 4.30 2.97 12.56
N ALA A 91 3.73 2.27 13.53
CA ALA A 91 4.15 0.92 13.92
C ALA A 91 3.54 -0.19 13.05
N ARG A 92 2.45 0.11 12.31
CA ARG A 92 1.71 -0.83 11.48
C ARG A 92 2.56 -1.61 10.47
N PRO A 93 3.47 -1.00 9.69
CA PRO A 93 4.35 -1.75 8.78
C PRO A 93 5.53 -2.46 9.48
N GLY A 94 5.67 -2.32 10.80
CA GLY A 94 6.90 -2.65 11.53
C GLY A 94 7.93 -1.52 11.51
N PHE A 95 8.90 -1.57 12.41
CA PHE A 95 9.90 -0.53 12.57
C PHE A 95 11.19 -1.02 13.24
N SER A 96 12.34 -0.48 12.83
CA SER A 96 13.65 -0.94 13.31
C SER A 96 13.78 -2.46 13.15
N ASP A 97 13.94 -3.20 14.26
CA ASP A 97 13.98 -4.67 14.29
C ASP A 97 12.67 -5.30 14.80
N HIS A 98 11.60 -4.49 14.95
CA HIS A 98 10.30 -4.93 15.41
C HIS A 98 9.34 -5.22 14.25
N PRO A 99 8.60 -6.34 14.29
CA PRO A 99 7.58 -6.65 13.30
C PRO A 99 6.37 -5.71 13.45
N SER A 100 5.40 -5.85 12.56
CA SER A 100 4.09 -5.21 12.72
C SER A 100 3.46 -5.60 14.07
N TYR A 101 2.83 -4.65 14.76
CA TYR A 101 2.04 -4.97 15.95
C TYR A 101 0.82 -5.84 15.60
N ILE A 102 0.31 -5.76 14.37
CA ILE A 102 -0.79 -6.61 13.88
C ILE A 102 -0.32 -8.06 13.89
N ASP A 103 0.82 -8.35 13.26
CA ASP A 103 1.35 -9.72 13.21
C ASP A 103 1.73 -10.22 14.61
N ALA A 104 2.28 -9.37 15.47
CA ALA A 104 2.63 -9.75 16.85
C ALA A 104 1.40 -10.11 17.69
N LEU A 105 0.31 -9.35 17.57
CA LEU A 105 -0.95 -9.67 18.26
C LEU A 105 -1.66 -10.87 17.61
N ALA A 106 -1.62 -11.00 16.29
CA ALA A 106 -2.15 -12.14 15.56
C ALA A 106 -1.48 -13.46 15.98
N GLN A 107 -0.14 -13.45 16.14
CA GLN A 107 0.61 -14.60 16.67
C GLN A 107 0.18 -14.98 18.08
N ALA A 108 -0.15 -14.00 18.93
CA ALA A 108 -0.67 -14.26 20.27
C ALA A 108 -2.07 -14.90 20.25
N GLU A 109 -2.81 -14.72 19.15
CA GLU A 109 -4.11 -15.33 18.86
C GLU A 109 -3.98 -16.65 18.06
N GLY A 110 -2.76 -17.14 17.81
CA GLY A 110 -2.50 -18.40 17.10
C GLY A 110 -2.44 -18.27 15.57
N ILE A 111 -2.48 -17.05 15.04
CA ILE A 111 -2.39 -16.78 13.60
C ILE A 111 -0.93 -16.57 13.20
N SER A 112 -0.39 -17.48 12.39
CA SER A 112 1.02 -17.43 11.95
C SER A 112 1.25 -16.68 10.63
N ALA A 113 0.19 -16.40 9.87
CA ALA A 113 0.28 -15.71 8.59
C ALA A 113 0.46 -14.19 8.78
N PRO A 114 1.29 -13.53 7.94
CA PRO A 114 1.44 -12.07 7.97
C PRO A 114 0.19 -11.41 7.37
N LEU A 115 -0.71 -10.92 8.23
CA LEU A 115 -2.06 -10.50 7.83
C LEU A 115 -2.03 -9.34 6.84
N LEU A 116 -1.11 -8.39 7.01
CA LEU A 116 -0.96 -7.23 6.11
C LEU A 116 -0.46 -7.59 4.70
N SER A 117 -0.09 -8.85 4.46
CA SER A 117 0.32 -9.34 3.14
C SER A 117 -0.77 -10.16 2.44
N LEU A 118 -1.89 -10.42 3.12
CA LEU A 118 -3.03 -11.16 2.59
C LEU A 118 -4.07 -10.19 2.01
N ASP A 119 -4.96 -10.74 1.19
CA ASP A 119 -6.12 -9.99 0.69
C ASP A 119 -7.09 -9.72 1.86
N PRO A 120 -7.52 -8.47 2.11
CA PRO A 120 -8.45 -8.14 3.21
C PRO A 120 -9.76 -8.95 3.17
N GLY A 121 -10.27 -9.26 1.97
CA GLY A 121 -11.47 -10.05 1.76
C GLY A 121 -11.25 -11.57 1.84
N GLN A 122 -10.00 -12.02 1.99
CA GLN A 122 -9.71 -13.45 2.12
C GLN A 122 -10.36 -14.01 3.39
N ALA A 123 -11.10 -15.13 3.25
CA ALA A 123 -11.68 -15.83 4.38
C ALA A 123 -10.59 -16.41 5.30
N LEU A 124 -10.70 -16.14 6.60
CA LEU A 124 -9.78 -16.62 7.63
C LEU A 124 -10.56 -16.92 8.91
N SER A 125 -10.78 -18.22 9.18
CA SER A 125 -11.40 -18.69 10.42
C SER A 125 -10.34 -19.27 11.36
N VAL A 126 -10.41 -18.92 12.64
CA VAL A 126 -9.45 -19.31 13.67
C VAL A 126 -10.21 -19.94 14.83
N ASP A 127 -9.78 -21.12 15.27
CA ASP A 127 -10.42 -21.85 16.36
C ASP A 127 -10.42 -21.02 17.65
N GLY A 128 -11.61 -20.79 18.21
CA GLY A 128 -11.79 -20.01 19.45
C GLY A 128 -11.97 -18.50 19.25
N ILE A 129 -12.00 -18.01 18.00
CA ILE A 129 -12.35 -16.63 17.67
C ILE A 129 -13.63 -16.63 16.84
N ASP A 130 -14.75 -16.41 17.54
CA ASP A 130 -16.06 -16.29 16.89
C ASP A 130 -16.28 -14.88 16.35
N GLY A 131 -17.01 -14.79 15.23
CA GLY A 131 -17.47 -13.51 14.66
C GLY A 131 -16.48 -12.80 13.73
N ARG A 132 -15.26 -13.30 13.54
CA ARG A 132 -14.29 -12.77 12.55
C ARG A 132 -14.17 -13.72 11.37
N ARG A 133 -14.55 -13.25 10.18
CA ARG A 133 -14.72 -14.08 8.97
C ARG A 133 -13.61 -13.85 7.97
N THR A 134 -13.18 -12.61 7.82
CA THR A 134 -12.18 -12.17 6.83
C THR A 134 -10.89 -11.70 7.50
N VAL A 135 -9.82 -11.57 6.71
CA VAL A 135 -8.56 -10.94 7.15
C VAL A 135 -8.83 -9.53 7.68
N ALA A 136 -9.69 -8.75 7.04
CA ALA A 136 -10.08 -7.41 7.49
C ALA A 136 -10.70 -7.41 8.90
N ASP A 137 -11.59 -8.37 9.21
CA ASP A 137 -12.20 -8.47 10.54
C ASP A 137 -11.15 -8.75 11.64
N HIS A 138 -10.14 -9.58 11.32
CA HIS A 138 -9.02 -9.82 12.24
C HIS A 138 -8.18 -8.57 12.42
N ILE A 139 -7.79 -7.89 11.33
CA ILE A 139 -7.01 -6.64 11.41
C ILE A 139 -7.75 -5.60 12.26
N GLU A 140 -9.03 -5.37 12.00
CA GLU A 140 -9.86 -4.41 12.75
C GLU A 140 -9.86 -4.70 14.25
N ALA A 141 -10.13 -5.96 14.64
CA ALA A 141 -10.15 -6.35 16.04
C ALA A 141 -8.77 -6.22 16.73
N LEU A 142 -7.70 -6.53 15.99
CA LEU A 142 -6.33 -6.37 16.48
C LEU A 142 -5.94 -4.90 16.63
N GLU A 143 -6.43 -4.01 15.77
CA GLU A 143 -6.25 -2.57 15.89
C GLU A 143 -6.98 -2.00 17.11
N GLN A 144 -8.23 -2.39 17.33
CA GLN A 144 -8.99 -2.00 18.52
C GLN A 144 -8.27 -2.47 19.79
N ARG A 145 -7.73 -3.69 19.79
CA ARG A 145 -6.92 -4.21 20.88
C ARG A 145 -5.64 -3.40 21.08
N ALA A 146 -4.93 -3.06 20.00
CA ALA A 146 -3.72 -2.24 20.07
C ALA A 146 -4.01 -0.83 20.62
N GLN A 147 -5.15 -0.23 20.25
CA GLN A 147 -5.61 1.04 20.81
C GLN A 147 -5.87 0.92 22.31
N ALA A 148 -6.54 -0.15 22.78
CA ALA A 148 -6.77 -0.39 24.20
C ALA A 148 -5.46 -0.60 24.98
N ILE A 149 -4.47 -1.27 24.38
CA ILE A 149 -3.15 -1.47 25.01
C ILE A 149 -2.42 -0.14 25.19
N LEU A 150 -2.28 0.67 24.13
CA LEU A 150 -1.64 1.99 24.23
C LEU A 150 -2.45 3.00 25.04
N GLY A 151 -3.77 2.82 25.13
CA GLY A 151 -4.66 3.61 25.99
C GLY A 151 -4.52 3.28 27.48
N GLY A 152 -3.93 2.13 27.82
CA GLY A 152 -3.86 1.61 29.19
C GLY A 152 -5.15 0.92 29.66
N ASP A 153 -6.11 0.71 28.75
CA ASP A 153 -7.39 0.07 29.03
C ASP A 153 -7.31 -1.47 29.04
N ALA A 154 -6.27 -2.04 28.40
CA ALA A 154 -6.03 -3.48 28.36
C ALA A 154 -4.53 -3.83 28.45
N PRO A 155 -4.15 -4.95 29.09
CA PRO A 155 -2.77 -5.40 29.07
C PRO A 155 -2.40 -6.06 27.73
N ALA A 156 -1.11 -6.04 27.38
CA ALA A 156 -0.60 -6.81 26.26
C ALA A 156 -0.76 -8.33 26.50
N PRO A 157 -1.05 -9.13 25.45
CA PRO A 157 -1.31 -10.57 25.59
C PRO A 157 -0.16 -11.40 26.17
N ASN A 158 1.08 -11.00 25.89
CA ASN A 158 2.29 -11.73 26.26
C ASN A 158 3.49 -10.76 26.36
N GLU A 159 4.63 -11.27 26.82
CA GLU A 159 5.85 -10.48 27.00
C GLU A 159 6.37 -9.87 25.68
N THR A 160 6.28 -10.61 24.56
CA THR A 160 6.70 -10.13 23.24
C THR A 160 5.90 -8.92 22.80
N ALA A 161 4.58 -8.98 22.91
CA ALA A 161 3.69 -7.86 22.61
C ALA A 161 3.96 -6.70 23.58
N ALA A 162 4.11 -6.97 24.89
CA ALA A 162 4.42 -5.94 25.87
C ALA A 162 5.72 -5.17 25.53
N ALA A 163 6.76 -5.89 25.13
CA ALA A 163 8.02 -5.30 24.69
C ALA A 163 7.85 -4.46 23.42
N LEU A 164 7.04 -4.91 22.46
CA LEU A 164 6.75 -4.17 21.23
C LEU A 164 5.99 -2.86 21.52
N PHE A 165 4.94 -2.91 22.34
CA PHE A 165 4.18 -1.70 22.71
C PHE A 165 5.04 -0.72 23.51
N SER A 166 5.90 -1.23 24.40
CA SER A 166 6.91 -0.40 25.07
C SER A 166 7.91 0.22 24.08
N ALA A 167 8.32 -0.50 23.03
CA ALA A 167 9.16 0.02 21.97
C ALA A 167 8.46 1.12 21.15
N ILE A 168 7.15 1.00 20.88
CA ILE A 168 6.37 2.07 20.24
C ILE A 168 6.45 3.36 21.06
N GLU A 169 6.26 3.27 22.38
CA GLU A 169 6.30 4.44 23.27
C GLU A 169 7.71 5.02 23.46
N THR A 170 8.75 4.18 23.42
CA THR A 170 10.14 4.60 23.70
C THR A 170 10.94 4.97 22.45
N VAL A 171 10.53 4.49 21.27
CA VAL A 171 11.20 4.76 19.99
C VAL A 171 10.40 5.75 19.15
N ILE A 172 9.12 5.51 18.90
CA ILE A 172 8.33 6.31 17.95
C ILE A 172 7.84 7.60 18.60
N ALA A 173 7.31 7.52 19.82
CA ALA A 173 6.73 8.66 20.51
C ALA A 173 7.69 9.84 20.69
N PRO A 174 8.96 9.65 21.11
CA PRO A 174 9.91 10.76 21.22
C PRO A 174 10.19 11.44 19.88
N LEU A 175 10.14 10.70 18.76
CA LEU A 175 10.34 11.28 17.42
C LEU A 175 9.18 12.19 17.04
N ILE A 176 7.94 11.81 17.35
CA ILE A 176 6.75 12.63 17.13
C ILE A 176 6.78 13.86 18.05
N ASP A 177 7.02 13.66 19.34
CA ASP A 177 6.98 14.76 20.32
C ASP A 177 8.10 15.78 20.04
N ALA A 178 9.29 15.32 19.63
CA ALA A 178 10.39 16.20 19.22
C ALA A 178 10.09 16.97 17.93
N SER A 179 9.27 16.42 17.03
CA SER A 179 8.94 17.03 15.72
C SER A 179 8.30 18.41 15.90
N ALA A 180 7.34 18.55 16.81
CA ALA A 180 6.67 19.82 17.10
C ALA A 180 7.65 20.93 17.53
N THR A 181 8.55 20.61 18.46
CA THR A 181 9.55 21.59 18.94
C THR A 181 10.58 21.91 17.84
N ARG A 182 10.95 20.91 17.04
CA ARG A 182 11.93 21.06 15.96
C ARG A 182 11.41 21.89 14.79
N GLU A 183 10.13 21.79 14.46
CA GLU A 183 9.51 22.59 13.40
C GLU A 183 9.71 24.09 13.62
N LEU A 184 9.36 24.57 14.83
CA LEU A 184 9.49 25.98 15.19
C LEU A 184 10.97 26.38 15.30
N SER A 185 11.77 25.60 16.01
CA SER A 185 13.18 25.95 16.25
C SER A 185 14.03 25.92 14.97
N ALA A 186 13.83 24.95 14.08
CA ALA A 186 14.51 24.90 12.78
C ALA A 186 14.11 26.06 11.87
N SER A 187 12.84 26.50 11.93
CA SER A 187 12.39 27.66 11.18
C SER A 187 13.05 28.95 11.67
N LEU A 188 13.10 29.17 12.99
CA LEU A 188 13.81 30.30 13.58
C LEU A 188 15.31 30.25 13.27
N GLN A 189 15.91 29.07 13.29
CA GLN A 189 17.32 28.87 12.91
C GLN A 189 17.56 29.28 11.45
N GLY A 190 16.69 28.87 10.53
CA GLY A 190 16.77 29.24 9.12
C GLY A 190 16.59 30.76 8.90
N LEU A 191 15.66 31.38 9.62
CA LEU A 191 15.45 32.84 9.57
C LEU A 191 16.64 33.63 10.12
N ASP A 192 17.37 33.09 11.09
CA ASP A 192 18.63 33.66 11.61
C ASP A 192 19.84 33.37 10.70
N GLY A 193 19.62 32.85 9.49
CA GLY A 193 20.68 32.53 8.53
C GLY A 193 21.59 31.39 8.98
N ARG A 194 21.18 30.58 9.95
CA ARG A 194 21.96 29.46 10.46
C ARG A 194 21.65 28.17 9.69
N PHE A 195 22.61 27.24 9.74
CA PHE A 195 22.48 25.94 9.10
C PHE A 195 21.36 25.10 9.73
N VAL A 196 20.36 24.72 8.92
CA VAL A 196 19.31 23.77 9.29
C VAL A 196 19.74 22.36 8.87
N PRO A 197 19.87 21.39 9.81
CA PRO A 197 20.35 20.06 9.48
C PRO A 197 19.51 19.35 8.40
N PRO A 198 20.15 18.71 7.42
CA PRO A 198 19.45 17.94 6.41
C PRO A 198 18.90 16.62 6.97
N GLY A 199 17.90 16.05 6.29
CA GLY A 199 17.35 14.74 6.63
C GLY A 199 16.67 14.08 5.44
N PRO A 200 16.44 12.76 5.45
CA PRO A 200 15.70 12.11 4.38
C PRO A 200 14.23 12.55 4.39
N SER A 201 13.60 12.55 3.22
CA SER A 201 12.14 12.66 3.05
C SER A 201 11.50 11.31 2.74
N GLY A 202 10.19 11.21 2.96
CA GLY A 202 9.42 9.99 2.70
C GLY A 202 8.12 9.97 3.48
N ALA A 203 7.38 8.86 3.36
CA ALA A 203 6.20 8.61 4.16
C ALA A 203 6.60 7.73 5.37
N PRO A 204 6.52 8.23 6.62
CA PRO A 204 6.94 7.46 7.79
C PRO A 204 6.10 6.18 7.99
N THR A 205 4.85 6.18 7.53
CA THR A 205 3.95 5.00 7.47
C THR A 205 4.40 3.92 6.48
N ARG A 206 5.48 4.12 5.72
CA ARG A 206 6.10 3.10 4.86
C ARG A 206 7.41 2.57 5.44
N ALA A 207 7.43 2.30 6.75
CA ALA A 207 8.60 1.84 7.50
C ALA A 207 9.81 2.79 7.38
N ARG A 208 9.56 4.09 7.22
CA ARG A 208 10.59 5.14 7.06
C ARG A 208 10.63 6.04 8.28
N LEU A 209 10.83 5.47 9.47
CA LEU A 209 10.96 6.25 10.71
C LEU A 209 12.17 7.21 10.70
N ASP A 210 13.16 6.97 9.84
CA ASP A 210 14.34 7.83 9.63
C ASP A 210 13.99 9.26 9.19
N VAL A 211 12.79 9.46 8.60
CA VAL A 211 12.26 10.79 8.22
C VAL A 211 11.74 11.58 9.42
N LEU A 212 11.60 10.95 10.58
CA LEU A 212 11.33 11.60 11.86
C LEU A 212 12.63 11.71 12.71
N PRO A 213 12.76 12.75 13.55
CA PRO A 213 11.79 13.83 13.75
C PRO A 213 11.77 14.84 12.58
N THR A 214 10.71 15.64 12.48
CA THR A 214 10.60 16.74 11.50
C THR A 214 11.49 17.94 11.90
N GLY A 215 11.32 19.09 11.24
CA GLY A 215 12.20 20.25 11.42
C GLY A 215 13.62 19.98 10.89
N ARG A 216 13.70 19.46 9.66
CA ARG A 216 14.95 19.22 8.92
C ARG A 216 14.80 19.77 7.50
N ASN A 217 15.92 20.20 6.91
CA ASN A 217 15.96 20.57 5.50
C ASN A 217 16.03 19.29 4.65
N PHE A 218 14.87 18.73 4.32
CA PHE A 218 14.85 17.38 3.77
C PHE A 218 15.50 17.30 2.37
N PHE A 219 16.12 16.17 2.07
CA PHE A 219 16.53 15.78 0.73
C PHE A 219 15.70 14.57 0.26
N SER A 220 15.73 14.31 -1.04
CA SER A 220 14.99 13.19 -1.65
C SER A 220 15.83 11.90 -1.64
N VAL A 221 16.22 11.41 -2.81
CA VAL A 221 16.94 10.15 -3.02
C VAL A 221 18.05 10.35 -4.04
N ASP A 222 19.05 9.47 -4.05
CA ASP A 222 19.99 9.39 -5.19
C ASP A 222 19.21 8.90 -6.41
N THR A 223 18.98 9.79 -7.36
CA THR A 223 18.16 9.52 -8.56
C THR A 223 18.75 8.43 -9.45
N ARG A 224 20.04 8.12 -9.29
CA ARG A 224 20.73 7.02 -9.99
C ARG A 224 20.46 5.65 -9.37
N ALA A 225 19.95 5.59 -8.14
CA ALA A 225 19.60 4.35 -7.46
C ALA A 225 18.11 3.99 -7.64
N VAL A 226 17.40 4.72 -8.51
CA VAL A 226 15.99 4.51 -8.86
C VAL A 226 15.93 3.86 -10.26
N PRO A 227 15.05 2.87 -10.50
CA PRO A 227 14.28 2.15 -9.50
C PRO A 227 15.17 1.29 -8.60
N THR A 228 14.79 1.12 -7.34
CA THR A 228 15.45 0.19 -6.42
C THR A 228 15.09 -1.27 -6.77
N GLN A 229 15.87 -2.24 -6.29
CA GLN A 229 15.53 -3.66 -6.47
C GLN A 229 14.19 -4.05 -5.84
N ALA A 230 13.84 -3.44 -4.71
CA ALA A 230 12.55 -3.65 -4.06
C ALA A 230 11.40 -3.07 -4.91
N ALA A 231 11.56 -1.83 -5.39
CA ALA A 231 10.61 -1.19 -6.29
C ALA A 231 10.43 -1.98 -7.60
N TRP A 232 11.50 -2.60 -8.13
CA TRP A 232 11.40 -3.50 -9.28
C TRP A 232 10.48 -4.70 -9.01
N ARG A 233 10.63 -5.38 -7.87
CA ARG A 233 9.78 -6.54 -7.52
C ARG A 233 8.31 -6.13 -7.40
N LEU A 234 8.05 -4.98 -6.77
CA LEU A 234 6.70 -4.44 -6.62
C LEU A 234 6.11 -3.97 -7.95
N GLY A 235 6.91 -3.28 -8.77
CA GLY A 235 6.52 -2.86 -10.12
C GLY A 235 6.22 -4.04 -11.04
N TRP A 236 7.01 -5.11 -10.97
CA TRP A 236 6.76 -6.37 -11.68
C TRP A 236 5.43 -7.00 -11.25
N LYS A 237 5.22 -7.19 -9.94
CA LYS A 237 3.96 -7.74 -9.40
C LYS A 237 2.77 -6.89 -9.83
N SER A 238 2.88 -5.56 -9.74
CA SER A 238 1.83 -4.62 -10.15
C SER A 238 1.54 -4.70 -11.65
N ALA A 239 2.56 -4.78 -12.50
CA ALA A 239 2.39 -4.95 -13.94
C ALA A 239 1.74 -6.30 -14.29
N SER A 240 2.14 -7.39 -13.64
CA SER A 240 1.52 -8.71 -13.81
C SER A 240 0.03 -8.69 -13.46
N LEU A 241 -0.32 -8.19 -12.27
CA LEU A 241 -1.72 -8.11 -11.84
C LEU A 241 -2.57 -7.24 -12.76
N LEU A 242 -2.03 -6.11 -13.24
CA LEU A 242 -2.72 -5.23 -14.17
C LEU A 242 -3.02 -5.93 -15.50
N VAL A 243 -2.01 -6.62 -16.05
CA VAL A 243 -2.12 -7.29 -17.36
C VAL A 243 -2.99 -8.54 -17.28
N GLU A 244 -2.90 -9.31 -16.20
CA GLU A 244 -3.77 -10.45 -15.91
C GLU A 244 -5.23 -9.99 -15.76
N ARG A 245 -5.48 -8.91 -15.00
CA ARG A 245 -6.82 -8.38 -14.85
C ARG A 245 -7.41 -7.91 -16.18
N TYR A 246 -6.62 -7.20 -16.99
CA TYR A 246 -7.06 -6.78 -18.32
C TYR A 246 -7.41 -7.99 -19.19
N ALA A 247 -6.59 -9.04 -19.19
CA ALA A 247 -6.85 -10.25 -19.97
C ALA A 247 -8.10 -11.01 -19.50
N GLN A 248 -8.37 -11.02 -18.19
CA GLN A 248 -9.61 -11.58 -17.63
C GLN A 248 -10.84 -10.80 -18.10
N ASP A 249 -10.75 -9.47 -18.10
CA ASP A 249 -11.89 -8.60 -18.43
C ASP A 249 -12.14 -8.50 -19.94
N GLN A 250 -11.09 -8.57 -20.78
CA GLN A 250 -11.17 -8.30 -22.22
C GLN A 250 -10.93 -9.55 -23.10
N GLY A 251 -10.45 -10.66 -22.52
CA GLY A 251 -10.16 -11.90 -23.23
C GLY A 251 -8.90 -11.87 -24.11
N ASP A 252 -8.13 -10.78 -24.11
CA ASP A 252 -6.86 -10.63 -24.82
C ASP A 252 -5.89 -9.76 -24.00
N TRP A 253 -4.59 -9.85 -24.28
CA TRP A 253 -3.57 -9.05 -23.62
C TRP A 253 -3.65 -7.57 -24.04
N PRO A 254 -3.30 -6.62 -23.14
CA PRO A 254 -3.24 -5.22 -23.49
C PRO A 254 -2.08 -4.96 -24.44
N ARG A 255 -2.36 -4.36 -25.60
CA ARG A 255 -1.31 -4.00 -26.58
C ARG A 255 -0.59 -2.71 -26.25
N ARG A 256 -1.31 -1.75 -25.66
CA ARG A 256 -0.81 -0.39 -25.40
C ARG A 256 -1.32 0.12 -24.06
N MET A 257 -0.45 0.79 -23.31
CA MET A 257 -0.80 1.44 -22.05
C MET A 257 -0.17 2.83 -21.95
N LEU A 258 -0.92 3.78 -21.41
CA LEU A 258 -0.41 5.09 -21.03
C LEU A 258 -0.21 5.13 -19.51
N LEU A 259 1.01 5.40 -19.08
CA LEU A 259 1.34 5.53 -17.65
C LEU A 259 1.74 6.98 -17.33
N SER A 260 1.22 7.50 -16.23
CA SER A 260 1.51 8.85 -15.74
C SER A 260 2.61 8.79 -14.69
N CYS A 261 3.81 9.27 -15.00
CA CYS A 261 4.97 9.20 -14.10
C CYS A 261 5.20 10.53 -13.37
N TRP A 262 5.10 10.49 -12.05
CA TRP A 262 5.28 11.65 -11.17
C TRP A 262 6.59 11.54 -10.40
N GLY A 263 7.37 12.63 -10.37
CA GLY A 263 8.67 12.62 -9.68
C GLY A 263 8.54 12.33 -8.18
N THR A 264 7.55 12.93 -7.53
CA THR A 264 7.32 12.73 -6.08
C THR A 264 6.89 11.31 -5.73
N ALA A 265 6.13 10.64 -6.60
CA ALA A 265 5.75 9.23 -6.41
C ALA A 265 7.00 8.35 -6.45
N ASN A 266 7.83 8.50 -7.49
CA ASN A 266 9.07 7.74 -7.65
C ASN A 266 10.09 7.98 -6.52
N MET A 267 10.17 9.21 -5.98
CA MET A 267 11.00 9.51 -4.80
C MET A 267 10.51 8.77 -3.55
N ARG A 268 9.19 8.63 -3.37
CA ARG A 268 8.58 7.99 -2.19
C ARG A 268 8.62 6.47 -2.23
N THR A 269 8.55 5.89 -3.43
CA THR A 269 8.46 4.44 -3.64
C THR A 269 9.78 3.82 -4.07
N GLY A 270 10.82 4.63 -4.27
CA GLY A 270 12.07 4.16 -4.86
C GLY A 270 11.93 3.73 -6.32
N GLY A 271 10.92 4.24 -7.04
CA GLY A 271 10.76 4.06 -8.49
C GLY A 271 9.74 3.00 -8.93
N GLU A 272 8.66 2.78 -8.17
CA GLU A 272 7.65 1.78 -8.54
C GLU A 272 6.98 2.08 -9.90
N ASP A 273 6.63 3.34 -10.20
CA ASP A 273 5.98 3.70 -11.48
C ASP A 273 6.88 3.36 -12.68
N ILE A 274 8.16 3.75 -12.63
CA ILE A 274 9.10 3.47 -13.73
C ILE A 274 9.42 1.97 -13.80
N ALA A 275 9.47 1.27 -12.67
CA ALA A 275 9.64 -0.17 -12.63
C ALA A 275 8.44 -0.90 -13.27
N GLN A 276 7.21 -0.45 -13.00
CA GLN A 276 6.00 -0.99 -13.62
C GLN A 276 6.03 -0.79 -15.14
N ALA A 277 6.43 0.39 -15.61
CA ALA A 277 6.57 0.67 -17.05
C ALA A 277 7.61 -0.23 -17.72
N LEU A 278 8.78 -0.42 -17.10
CA LEU A 278 9.82 -1.34 -17.60
C LEU A 278 9.35 -2.80 -17.57
N ALA A 279 8.61 -3.20 -16.53
CA ALA A 279 8.04 -4.54 -16.43
C ALA A 279 7.02 -4.82 -17.55
N LEU A 280 6.16 -3.85 -17.87
CA LEU A 280 5.21 -3.94 -18.99
C LEU A 280 5.91 -4.17 -20.34
N LEU A 281 7.01 -3.47 -20.61
CA LEU A 281 7.89 -3.67 -21.78
C LEU A 281 8.64 -5.02 -21.77
N GLY A 282 8.70 -5.70 -20.62
CA GLY A 282 9.52 -6.90 -20.43
C GLY A 282 11.01 -6.58 -20.32
N VAL A 283 11.36 -5.50 -19.62
CA VAL A 283 12.73 -5.03 -19.41
C VAL A 283 13.02 -4.94 -17.93
N LYS A 284 14.14 -5.52 -17.49
CA LYS A 284 14.59 -5.50 -16.10
C LYS A 284 15.79 -4.56 -15.93
N PRO A 285 15.76 -3.59 -15.01
CA PRO A 285 16.93 -2.77 -14.71
C PRO A 285 18.10 -3.62 -14.21
N GLN A 286 19.32 -3.14 -14.43
CA GLN A 286 20.54 -3.70 -13.88
C GLN A 286 21.14 -2.74 -12.86
N TRP A 287 21.66 -3.29 -11.77
CA TRP A 287 22.24 -2.52 -10.67
C TRP A 287 23.70 -2.88 -10.46
N ASP A 288 24.50 -1.87 -10.17
CA ASP A 288 25.82 -2.06 -9.58
C ASP A 288 25.68 -2.69 -8.19
N THR A 289 26.44 -3.75 -7.92
CA THR A 289 26.32 -4.55 -6.70
C THR A 289 26.75 -3.79 -5.44
N THR A 290 27.63 -2.79 -5.58
CA THR A 290 28.18 -2.05 -4.44
C THR A 290 27.39 -0.79 -4.15
N SER A 291 27.13 0.02 -5.19
CA SER A 291 26.48 1.33 -5.05
C SER A 291 24.96 1.28 -5.14
N GLY A 292 24.38 0.17 -5.63
CA GLY A 292 22.95 0.05 -5.87
C GLY A 292 22.43 0.96 -6.99
N ARG A 293 23.33 1.61 -7.74
CA ARG A 293 22.95 2.47 -8.87
C ARG A 293 22.54 1.64 -10.06
N VAL A 294 21.54 2.12 -10.79
CA VAL A 294 21.12 1.56 -12.06
C VAL A 294 22.21 1.84 -13.10
N THR A 295 22.74 0.77 -13.68
CA THR A 295 23.82 0.81 -14.69
C THR A 295 23.33 0.55 -16.10
N GLY A 296 22.12 0.02 -16.25
CA GLY A 296 21.54 -0.35 -17.53
C GLY A 296 20.29 -1.19 -17.36
N PHE A 297 20.02 -2.05 -18.33
CA PHE A 297 18.88 -2.96 -18.32
C PHE A 297 19.18 -4.22 -19.10
N GLU A 298 18.42 -5.28 -18.83
CA GLU A 298 18.35 -6.50 -19.61
C GLU A 298 16.95 -6.65 -20.17
N VAL A 299 16.83 -7.01 -21.46
CA VAL A 299 15.54 -7.35 -22.04
C VAL A 299 15.24 -8.79 -21.67
N LEU A 300 14.09 -9.01 -21.03
CA LEU A 300 13.67 -10.34 -20.61
C LEU A 300 13.17 -11.15 -21.82
N PRO A 301 13.57 -12.43 -21.93
CA PRO A 301 13.00 -13.34 -22.92
C PRO A 301 11.49 -13.53 -22.77
N LEU A 302 10.78 -13.77 -23.87
CA LEU A 302 9.31 -13.92 -23.88
C LEU A 302 8.81 -15.13 -23.06
N ASP A 303 9.59 -16.20 -23.00
CA ASP A 303 9.37 -17.38 -22.16
C ASP A 303 9.42 -17.06 -20.66
N VAL A 304 10.22 -16.06 -20.26
CA VAL A 304 10.21 -15.53 -18.89
C VAL A 304 9.03 -14.59 -18.67
N LEU A 305 8.66 -13.80 -19.69
CA LEU A 305 7.57 -12.84 -19.62
C LEU A 305 6.20 -13.53 -19.57
N ASN A 306 6.05 -14.66 -20.28
CA ASN A 306 4.83 -15.46 -20.40
C ASN A 306 3.58 -14.67 -20.85
N ARG A 307 3.81 -13.60 -21.63
CA ARG A 307 2.81 -12.76 -22.29
C ARG A 307 3.50 -11.90 -23.36
N PRO A 308 2.75 -11.27 -24.27
CA PRO A 308 3.28 -10.25 -25.14
C PRO A 308 3.86 -9.06 -24.36
N ARG A 309 4.81 -8.36 -25.00
CA ARG A 309 5.27 -7.06 -24.51
C ARG A 309 4.14 -6.05 -24.67
N VAL A 310 4.03 -5.10 -23.74
CA VAL A 310 3.02 -4.04 -23.82
C VAL A 310 3.73 -2.77 -24.27
N ASP A 311 3.24 -2.11 -25.32
CA ASP A 311 3.76 -0.80 -25.73
C ASP A 311 3.34 0.27 -24.71
N VAL A 312 4.31 0.98 -24.15
CA VAL A 312 4.09 1.92 -23.04
C VAL A 312 4.40 3.34 -23.44
N THR A 313 3.39 4.20 -23.37
CA THR A 313 3.55 5.66 -23.48
C THR A 313 3.65 6.28 -22.10
N LEU A 314 4.77 6.96 -21.81
CA LEU A 314 4.93 7.70 -20.56
C LEU A 314 4.47 9.16 -20.69
N ARG A 315 3.47 9.53 -19.89
CA ARG A 315 3.17 10.93 -19.58
C ARG A 315 3.98 11.34 -18.36
N VAL A 316 5.12 11.99 -18.58
CA VAL A 316 5.96 12.50 -17.48
C VAL A 316 5.50 13.87 -17.01
N SER A 317 5.49 14.07 -15.69
CA SER A 317 5.34 15.41 -15.11
C SER A 317 6.58 16.28 -15.36
N GLY A 318 6.43 17.61 -15.34
CA GLY A 318 7.56 18.53 -15.48
C GLY A 318 8.64 18.30 -14.40
N PHE A 319 8.23 18.07 -13.16
CA PHE A 319 9.15 17.74 -12.08
C PHE A 319 9.88 16.40 -12.30
N PHE A 320 9.21 15.39 -12.88
CA PHE A 320 9.88 14.13 -13.24
C PHE A 320 10.99 14.37 -14.26
N ARG A 321 10.72 15.14 -15.31
CA ARG A 321 11.72 15.52 -16.32
C ARG A 321 12.92 16.22 -15.69
N ASP A 322 12.67 17.14 -14.77
CA ASP A 322 13.73 17.95 -14.16
C ASP A 322 14.57 17.14 -13.15
N ALA A 323 13.96 16.22 -12.41
CA ALA A 323 14.63 15.44 -11.37
C ALA A 323 15.21 14.11 -11.86
N PHE A 324 14.63 13.49 -12.89
CA PHE A 324 14.97 12.14 -13.34
C PHE A 324 15.28 12.04 -14.85
N PRO A 325 16.15 12.89 -15.42
CA PRO A 325 16.50 12.79 -16.84
C PRO A 325 17.10 11.43 -17.20
N GLY A 326 17.93 10.85 -16.32
CA GLY A 326 18.53 9.53 -16.55
C GLY A 326 17.51 8.38 -16.61
N LEU A 327 16.36 8.50 -15.95
CA LEU A 327 15.28 7.51 -16.08
C LEU A 327 14.56 7.64 -17.42
N MET A 328 14.43 8.86 -17.94
CA MET A 328 13.87 9.08 -19.28
C MET A 328 14.79 8.48 -20.34
N ASP A 329 16.11 8.70 -20.21
CA ASP A 329 17.11 8.12 -21.11
C ASP A 329 17.12 6.59 -21.03
N LEU A 330 17.05 6.02 -19.82
CA LEU A 330 16.96 4.58 -19.60
C LEU A 330 15.72 3.98 -20.28
N PHE A 331 14.55 4.63 -20.10
CA PHE A 331 13.30 4.16 -20.68
C PHE A 331 13.28 4.26 -22.20
N ASP A 332 13.74 5.38 -22.78
CA ASP A 332 13.85 5.54 -24.23
C ASP A 332 14.81 4.50 -24.84
N ALA A 333 15.95 4.24 -24.18
CA ALA A 333 16.88 3.20 -24.61
C ALA A 333 16.25 1.80 -24.55
N ALA A 334 15.48 1.50 -23.49
CA ALA A 334 14.75 0.24 -23.35
C ALA A 334 13.70 0.06 -24.46
N VAL A 335 12.90 1.08 -24.75
CA VAL A 335 11.91 1.06 -25.83
C VAL A 335 12.58 0.79 -27.18
N LYS A 336 13.68 1.49 -27.49
CA LYS A 336 14.43 1.28 -28.74
C LYS A 336 15.03 -0.12 -28.84
N ALA A 337 15.55 -0.66 -27.73
CA ALA A 337 16.11 -2.00 -27.71
C ALA A 337 15.04 -3.07 -27.94
N VAL A 338 13.87 -2.94 -27.30
CA VAL A 338 12.73 -3.84 -27.50
C VAL A 338 12.20 -3.74 -28.94
N ALA A 339 12.05 -2.53 -29.48
CA ALA A 339 11.55 -2.34 -30.85
C ALA A 339 12.48 -2.87 -31.95
N ALA A 340 13.76 -3.10 -31.64
CA ALA A 340 14.74 -3.65 -32.57
C ALA A 340 14.82 -5.19 -32.54
N LEU A 341 14.06 -5.86 -31.67
CA LEU A 341 14.03 -7.32 -31.60
C LEU A 341 13.32 -7.94 -32.81
N ASP A 342 13.81 -9.09 -33.23
CA ASP A 342 13.17 -9.93 -34.26
C ASP A 342 12.19 -10.90 -33.58
N GLU A 343 11.09 -10.35 -33.06
CA GLU A 343 9.98 -11.07 -32.43
C GLU A 343 8.75 -11.01 -33.37
N THR A 344 7.92 -12.06 -33.42
CA THR A 344 6.79 -12.07 -34.38
C THR A 344 5.66 -11.14 -33.93
N ALA A 345 4.92 -10.54 -34.86
CA ALA A 345 3.90 -9.53 -34.57
C ALA A 345 2.68 -10.00 -33.74
N GLY A 346 2.59 -11.29 -33.41
CA GLY A 346 1.62 -11.84 -32.45
C GLY A 346 2.17 -11.96 -31.02
N GLU A 347 3.46 -11.68 -30.83
CA GLU A 347 4.21 -11.76 -29.58
C GLU A 347 4.63 -10.38 -29.03
N THR A 348 4.42 -9.31 -29.83
CA THR A 348 4.64 -7.88 -29.52
C THR A 348 3.34 -7.10 -29.52
#